data_AF-A0A3E0VAR9-F1
#
_entry.id   AF-A0A3E0VAR9-F1
#
_cell.length_a   1.000
_cell.length_b   1.000
_cell.length_c   1.000
_cell.angle_alpha   90.00
_cell.angle_beta   90.00
_cell.angle_gamma   90.00
#
_symmetry.space_group_name_H-M   'P 1'
#
loop_
_entity.id
_entity.type
_entity.pdbx_description
1 polymer ?
#
loop_
_entity_poly.entity_id
_entity_poly.type
_entity_poly.pdbx_seq_one_letter_code
_entity_poly.pdbx_strand_id
1 'polypeptide(L)'
;MLIATDRRIVFFDKKFVGYKMESYPYGTVSSFDQSGGMTGASITFYSSGNVVGVKAIHDRDDLAAFTASVRENMSQTTAPSAVAPGPSSNDIFDQLRQLRQLGQLRDAGIITPGEFETKKAEMLARL
;
A
#
# COMPACT_ATOMS: atom_id res chain seq x y z
N MET A 1 10.73 5.35 -16.21
CA MET A 1 11.10 6.28 -15.13
C MET A 1 10.07 6.19 -14.03
N LEU A 2 10.53 6.11 -12.78
CA LEU A 2 9.71 6.02 -11.58
C LEU A 2 9.76 7.36 -10.86
N ILE A 3 8.60 7.88 -10.46
CA ILE A 3 8.51 9.15 -9.73
C ILE A 3 7.60 8.95 -8.53
N ALA A 4 8.09 9.28 -7.34
CA ALA A 4 7.28 9.42 -6.13
C ALA A 4 6.99 10.91 -5.93
N THR A 5 5.74 11.25 -5.65
CA THR A 5 5.33 12.62 -5.29
C THR A 5 4.77 12.64 -3.88
N ASP A 6 4.17 13.74 -3.46
CA ASP A 6 3.42 13.85 -2.21
C ASP A 6 2.14 12.98 -2.18
N ARG A 7 1.47 12.83 -3.32
CA ARG A 7 0.11 12.23 -3.38
C ARG A 7 -0.03 10.99 -4.26
N ARG A 8 0.93 10.75 -5.15
CA ARG A 8 0.84 9.70 -6.17
C ARG A 8 2.19 9.15 -6.58
N ILE A 9 2.17 7.91 -7.08
CA ILE A 9 3.27 7.28 -7.79
C ILE A 9 3.01 7.46 -9.28
N VAL A 10 4.01 7.92 -10.02
CA VAL A 10 3.92 8.09 -11.48
C VAL A 10 4.94 7.19 -12.16
N PHE A 11 4.44 6.40 -13.10
CA PHE A 11 5.22 5.59 -14.02
C PHE A 11 5.25 6.29 -15.37
N PHE A 12 6.43 6.60 -15.86
CA PHE A 12 6.63 7.21 -17.16
C PHE A 12 7.49 6.32 -18.04
N ASP A 13 6.90 5.77 -19.09
CA ASP A 13 7.57 4.92 -20.07
C ASP A 13 7.65 5.65 -21.41
N LYS A 14 8.88 5.97 -21.82
CA LYS A 14 9.14 6.48 -23.16
C LYS A 14 9.07 5.31 -24.14
N LYS A 15 8.19 5.41 -25.13
CA LYS A 15 8.10 4.43 -26.23
C LYS A 15 8.88 4.94 -27.44
N PHE A 16 9.13 4.07 -28.41
CA PHE A 16 9.76 4.45 -29.70
C PHE A 16 9.01 5.60 -30.39
N VAL A 17 7.68 5.65 -30.23
CA VAL A 17 6.84 6.79 -30.62
C VAL A 17 5.96 7.15 -29.42
N GLY A 18 6.08 8.39 -28.93
CA GLY A 18 5.30 8.91 -27.80
C GLY A 18 5.74 8.40 -26.42
N TYR A 19 4.86 8.57 -25.44
CA TYR A 19 5.08 8.15 -24.05
C TYR A 19 3.81 7.53 -23.46
N LYS A 20 3.98 6.63 -22.49
CA LYS A 20 2.91 6.13 -21.63
C LYS A 20 3.16 6.68 -20.24
N MET A 21 2.17 7.34 -19.66
CA MET A 21 2.23 7.85 -18.28
C MET A 21 1.08 7.26 -17.48
N GLU A 22 1.39 6.63 -16.36
CA GLU A 22 0.40 6.05 -15.44
C GLU A 22 0.60 6.65 -14.05
N SER A 23 -0.48 7.01 -13.36
CA SER A 23 -0.44 7.73 -12.09
C SER A 23 -1.38 7.05 -11.09
N TYR A 24 -0.84 6.61 -9.96
CA TYR A 24 -1.58 5.89 -8.91
C TYR A 24 -1.55 6.70 -7.60
N PRO A 25 -2.69 7.18 -7.09
CA PRO A 25 -2.75 7.84 -5.80
C PRO A 25 -2.33 6.89 -4.67
N TYR A 26 -1.63 7.39 -3.65
CA TYR A 26 -1.21 6.53 -2.53
C TYR A 26 -2.38 5.85 -1.82
N GLY A 27 -3.54 6.51 -1.73
CA GLY A 27 -4.74 5.92 -1.13
C GLY A 27 -5.33 4.71 -1.87
N THR A 28 -4.97 4.48 -3.13
CA THR A 28 -5.42 3.29 -3.89
C THR A 28 -4.40 2.16 -3.88
N VAL A 29 -3.14 2.44 -3.51
CA VAL A 29 -2.07 1.46 -3.40
C VAL A 29 -2.23 0.70 -2.08
N SER A 30 -2.48 -0.61 -2.17
CA SER A 30 -2.65 -1.45 -0.99
C SER A 30 -1.32 -1.92 -0.40
N SER A 31 -0.35 -2.21 -1.25
CA SER A 31 0.96 -2.73 -0.86
C SER A 31 1.95 -2.61 -2.02
N PHE A 32 3.23 -2.77 -1.70
CA PHE A 32 4.27 -2.93 -2.70
C PHE A 32 5.30 -3.96 -2.25
N ASP A 33 5.87 -4.67 -3.23
CA ASP A 33 6.94 -5.63 -3.04
C ASP A 33 8.20 -5.17 -3.76
N GLN A 34 9.35 -5.36 -3.12
CA GLN A 34 10.66 -5.09 -3.69
C GLN A 34 11.51 -6.35 -3.66
N SER A 35 12.11 -6.72 -4.79
CA SER A 35 13.04 -7.85 -4.89
C SER A 35 14.32 -7.44 -5.60
N GLY A 36 15.45 -8.03 -5.20
CA GLY A 36 16.76 -7.78 -5.79
C GLY A 36 17.34 -9.04 -6.39
N GLY A 37 17.79 -8.99 -7.65
CA GLY A 37 18.46 -10.10 -8.32
C GLY A 37 19.72 -9.69 -9.08
N MET A 38 20.37 -10.68 -9.69
CA MET A 38 21.62 -10.51 -10.46
C MET A 38 21.42 -9.65 -11.73
N THR A 39 20.20 -9.60 -12.27
CA THR A 39 19.76 -8.79 -13.42
C THR A 39 19.18 -7.42 -13.04
N GLY A 40 19.31 -7.01 -11.78
CA GLY A 40 18.76 -5.75 -11.25
C GLY A 40 17.66 -5.97 -10.22
N ALA A 41 17.22 -4.87 -9.61
CA ALA A 41 16.08 -4.88 -8.70
C ALA A 41 14.75 -4.76 -9.45
N SER A 42 13.68 -5.20 -8.81
CA SER A 42 12.31 -5.11 -9.29
C SER A 42 11.40 -4.61 -8.17
N ILE A 43 10.40 -3.82 -8.53
CA ILE A 43 9.37 -3.33 -7.62
C ILE A 43 7.99 -3.53 -8.23
N THR A 44 7.05 -4.00 -7.42
CA THR A 44 5.66 -4.26 -7.83
C THR A 44 4.71 -3.55 -6.88
N PHE A 45 3.81 -2.76 -7.43
CA PHE A 45 2.75 -2.06 -6.71
C PHE A 45 1.42 -2.75 -6.96
N TYR A 46 0.67 -2.95 -5.88
CA TYR A 46 -0.68 -3.49 -5.90
C TYR A 46 -1.65 -2.35 -5.59
N SER A 47 -2.57 -2.09 -6.51
CA SER A 47 -3.61 -1.06 -6.39
C SER A 47 -4.98 -1.71 -6.62
N SER A 48 -6.08 -1.07 -6.16
CA SER A 48 -7.44 -1.60 -6.33
C SER A 48 -7.76 -1.98 -7.79
N GLY A 49 -7.64 -3.28 -8.10
CA GLY A 49 -7.87 -3.87 -9.42
C GLY A 49 -6.70 -3.84 -10.40
N ASN A 50 -5.52 -3.32 -10.02
CA ASN A 50 -4.37 -3.21 -10.93
C ASN A 50 -3.05 -3.59 -10.25
N VAL A 51 -2.16 -4.24 -10.99
CA VAL A 51 -0.79 -4.55 -10.55
C VAL A 51 0.18 -3.91 -11.52
N VAL A 52 1.14 -3.15 -11.01
CA VAL A 52 2.10 -2.41 -11.82
C VAL A 52 3.50 -2.72 -11.33
N GLY A 53 4.36 -3.23 -12.21
CA GLY A 53 5.71 -3.62 -11.86
C GLY A 53 6.74 -2.98 -12.76
N VAL A 54 7.86 -2.56 -12.15
CA VAL A 54 9.06 -2.12 -12.87
C VAL A 54 10.20 -3.08 -12.53
N LYS A 55 10.92 -3.51 -13.57
CA LYS A 55 12.02 -4.49 -13.49
C LYS A 55 13.31 -3.88 -14.00
N ALA A 56 14.43 -4.58 -13.76
CA ALA A 56 15.76 -4.18 -14.23
C ALA A 56 16.18 -2.78 -13.76
N ILE A 57 15.90 -2.47 -12.49
CA ILE A 57 16.34 -1.25 -11.84
C ILE A 57 17.78 -1.47 -11.37
N HIS A 58 18.72 -0.78 -12.01
CA HIS A 58 20.14 -0.93 -11.74
C HIS A 58 20.63 0.02 -10.63
N ASP A 59 20.02 1.20 -10.50
CA ASP A 59 20.31 2.14 -9.41
C ASP A 59 19.61 1.74 -8.12
N ARG A 60 20.39 1.13 -7.21
CA ARG A 60 19.91 0.68 -5.90
C ARG A 60 19.67 1.84 -4.93
N ASP A 61 20.47 2.91 -5.02
CA ASP A 61 20.36 4.09 -4.17
C ASP A 61 19.08 4.88 -4.50
N ASP A 62 18.83 5.14 -5.79
CA ASP A 62 17.59 5.78 -6.24
C ASP A 62 16.36 4.92 -5.92
N LEU A 63 16.47 3.60 -6.05
CA LEU A 63 15.39 2.69 -5.66
C LEU A 63 15.09 2.79 -4.16
N ALA A 64 16.13 2.85 -3.31
CA ALA A 64 15.97 2.98 -1.87
C ALA A 64 15.33 4.33 -1.50
N ALA A 65 15.79 5.43 -2.10
CA ALA A 65 15.21 6.76 -1.88
C ALA A 65 13.74 6.82 -2.34
N PHE A 66 13.43 6.19 -3.48
CA PHE A 66 12.08 6.07 -4.00
C PHE A 66 11.18 5.26 -3.06
N THR A 67 11.59 4.08 -2.62
CA THR A 67 10.76 3.24 -1.74
C THR A 67 10.60 3.83 -0.35
N ALA A 68 11.61 4.52 0.19
CA ALA A 68 11.49 5.30 1.41
C ALA A 68 10.42 6.38 1.25
N SER A 69 10.47 7.17 0.17
CA SER A 69 9.48 8.21 -0.12
C SER A 69 8.07 7.63 -0.29
N VAL A 70 7.93 6.52 -1.01
CA VAL A 70 6.63 5.86 -1.19
C VAL A 70 6.09 5.35 0.13
N ARG A 71 6.93 4.69 0.94
CA ARG A 71 6.53 4.22 2.28
C ARG A 71 6.12 5.39 3.15
N GLU A 72 6.87 6.48 3.15
CA GLU A 72 6.54 7.67 3.93
C GLU A 72 5.22 8.29 3.48
N ASN A 73 4.96 8.46 2.19
CA ASN A 73 3.71 9.05 1.70
C ASN A 73 2.49 8.12 1.85
N MET A 74 2.69 6.81 1.68
CA MET A 74 1.67 5.80 2.06
C MET A 74 1.41 5.84 3.56
N SER A 75 2.47 6.03 4.36
CA SER A 75 2.38 6.17 5.81
C SER A 75 1.74 7.49 6.20
N GLN A 76 1.95 8.61 5.52
CA GLN A 76 1.28 9.89 5.81
C GLN A 76 -0.19 9.89 5.39
N THR A 77 -0.55 9.11 4.37
CA THR A 77 -1.95 8.77 4.06
C THR A 77 -2.58 7.84 5.11
N THR A 78 -1.77 7.13 5.91
CA THR A 78 -2.20 6.22 6.99
C THR A 78 -1.76 6.66 8.39
N ALA A 79 -1.18 7.85 8.53
CA ALA A 79 -0.71 8.42 9.79
C ALA A 79 -1.80 9.39 10.22
N PRO A 80 -2.34 9.23 11.43
CA PRO A 80 -3.29 10.19 11.94
C PRO A 80 -2.56 11.53 12.06
N SER A 81 -3.02 12.52 11.30
CA SER A 81 -2.73 13.91 11.62
C SER A 81 -3.18 14.14 13.05
N ALA A 82 -2.24 14.49 13.92
CA ALA A 82 -2.54 14.90 15.28
C ALA A 82 -3.31 16.23 15.25
N VAL A 83 -4.64 16.16 15.10
CA VAL A 83 -5.55 17.27 15.43
C VAL A 83 -6.98 16.75 15.68
N ALA A 84 -7.39 16.82 16.95
CA ALA A 84 -8.73 16.80 17.53
C ALA A 84 -9.65 15.55 17.38
N PRO A 85 -10.27 15.09 18.50
CA PRO A 85 -11.11 13.89 18.52
C PRO A 85 -12.52 14.17 17.98
N GLY A 86 -12.78 13.68 16.76
CA GLY A 86 -14.13 13.42 16.26
C GLY A 86 -14.10 12.07 15.54
N PRO A 87 -15.13 11.21 15.70
CA PRO A 87 -15.17 9.90 15.05
C PRO A 87 -15.21 10.14 13.55
N SER A 88 -14.06 10.01 12.90
CA SER A 88 -13.88 10.36 11.51
C SER A 88 -14.11 9.10 10.67
N SER A 89 -14.78 9.24 9.53
CA SER A 89 -15.09 8.12 8.64
C SER A 89 -13.87 7.30 8.18
N ASN A 90 -12.65 7.81 8.39
CA ASN A 90 -11.41 7.07 8.20
C ASN A 90 -11.22 5.92 9.20
N ASP A 91 -11.65 6.06 10.46
CA ASP A 91 -11.62 4.97 11.46
C ASP A 91 -12.50 3.81 11.01
N ILE A 92 -13.67 4.10 10.43
CA ILE A 92 -14.60 3.11 9.89
C ILE A 92 -13.94 2.33 8.74
N PHE A 93 -13.22 3.02 7.85
CA PHE A 93 -12.53 2.38 6.73
C PHE A 93 -11.34 1.52 7.17
N ASP A 94 -10.58 1.96 8.18
CA ASP A 94 -9.46 1.18 8.72
C ASP A 94 -9.95 0.00 9.57
N GLN A 95 -11.03 0.16 10.34
CA GLN A 95 -11.70 -0.94 11.05
C GLN A 95 -12.24 -2.00 10.06
N LEU A 96 -12.80 -1.58 8.92
CA LEU A 96 -13.23 -2.51 7.86
C LEU A 96 -12.05 -3.26 7.22
N ARG A 97 -10.88 -2.63 7.07
CA ARG A 97 -9.66 -3.30 6.60
C ARG A 97 -9.14 -4.31 7.62
N GLN A 98 -9.10 -3.93 8.90
CA GLN A 98 -8.67 -4.81 9.99
C GLN A 98 -9.59 -6.03 10.14
N LEU A 99 -10.91 -5.85 10.00
CA LEU A 99 -11.88 -6.95 9.98
C LEU A 99 -11.60 -7.94 8.83
N ARG A 100 -11.23 -7.42 7.65
CA ARG A 100 -10.89 -8.26 6.49
C ARG A 100 -9.61 -9.06 6.73
N GLN A 101 -8.60 -8.44 7.34
CA GLN A 101 -7.34 -9.09 7.69
C GLN A 101 -7.52 -10.16 8.77
N LEU A 102 -8.38 -9.91 9.77
CA LEU A 102 -8.79 -10.91 10.77
C LEU A 102 -9.43 -12.14 10.11
N GLY A 103 -10.28 -11.95 9.10
CA GLY A 103 -10.89 -13.06 8.35
C GLY A 103 -9.84 -13.93 7.63
N GLN A 104 -8.86 -13.29 7.00
CA GLN A 104 -7.75 -14.00 6.34
C GLN A 104 -6.89 -14.78 7.33
N LEU A 105 -6.61 -14.24 8.52
CA LEU A 105 -5.84 -14.94 9.56
C LEU A 105 -6.60 -16.16 10.09
N ARG A 106 -7.92 -16.07 10.22
CA ARG A 106 -8.78 -17.21 10.61
C ARG A 106 -8.78 -18.28 9.54
N ASP A 107 -8.97 -17.88 8.28
CA ASP A 107 -9.00 -18.82 7.14
C ASP A 107 -7.64 -19.49 6.91
N ALA A 108 -6.55 -18.80 7.28
CA ALA A 108 -5.19 -19.35 7.32
C ALA A 108 -4.91 -20.27 8.53
N GLY A 109 -5.87 -20.42 9.45
CA GLY A 109 -5.73 -21.24 10.67
C GLY A 109 -4.74 -20.66 11.69
N ILE A 110 -4.35 -19.40 11.55
CA ILE A 110 -3.39 -18.71 12.44
C ILE A 110 -4.07 -18.30 13.75
N ILE A 111 -5.36 -18.00 13.70
CA ILE A 111 -6.18 -17.65 14.87
C ILE A 111 -7.38 -18.59 14.97
N THR A 112 -7.81 -18.86 16.19
CA THR A 112 -8.95 -19.75 16.43
C THR A 112 -10.29 -19.05 16.16
N PRO A 113 -11.37 -19.80 15.87
CA PRO A 113 -12.69 -19.22 15.63
C PRO A 113 -13.21 -18.37 16.80
N GLY A 114 -12.89 -18.75 18.05
CA GLY A 114 -13.30 -18.01 19.25
C GLY A 114 -12.58 -16.67 19.42
N GLU A 115 -11.29 -16.62 19.08
CA GLU A 115 -10.50 -15.38 19.11
C GLU A 115 -10.95 -14.39 18.03
N PHE A 116 -11.30 -14.91 16.85
CA PHE A 116 -11.85 -14.11 15.76
C PHE A 116 -13.18 -13.45 16.14
N GLU A 117 -14.14 -14.21 16.67
CA GLU A 117 -15.46 -13.67 17.07
C GLU A 117 -15.33 -12.60 18.16
N THR A 118 -14.45 -12.82 19.14
CA THR A 118 -14.20 -11.83 20.21
C THR A 118 -13.62 -10.53 19.67
N LYS A 119 -12.60 -10.61 18.81
CA LYS A 119 -11.96 -9.43 18.18
C LYS A 119 -12.90 -8.68 17.26
N LYS A 120 -13.72 -9.41 16.50
CA LYS A 120 -14.73 -8.85 15.59
C LYS A 120 -15.82 -8.08 16.36
N ALA A 121 -16.33 -8.67 17.44
CA ALA A 121 -17.34 -8.02 18.28
C ALA A 121 -16.80 -6.75 18.95
N GLU A 122 -15.56 -6.77 19.44
CA GLU A 122 -14.90 -5.61 20.03
C GLU A 122 -14.72 -4.47 19.02
N MET A 123 -14.33 -4.79 17.79
CA MET A 123 -14.19 -3.81 16.71
C MET A 123 -15.54 -3.22 16.28
N LEU A 124 -16.58 -4.04 16.17
CA LEU A 124 -17.93 -3.58 15.84
C LEU A 124 -18.57 -2.73 16.94
N ALA A 125 -18.25 -2.97 18.22
CA ALA A 125 -18.74 -2.17 19.33
C ALA A 125 -18.07 -0.78 19.44
N ARG A 126 -16.96 -0.58 18.73
CA ARG A 126 -16.24 0.70 18.62
C ARG A 126 -16.66 1.54 17.41
N LEU A 127 -17.56 1.03 16.56
CA LEU A 127 -18.26 1.79 15.52
C LEU A 127 -19.48 2.52 16.10
#